data_AF-A0A9W6VWK0-F1
#
_entry.id   AF-A0A9W6VWK0-F1
#
_cell.length_a   1.000
_cell.length_b   1.000
_cell.length_c   1.000
_cell.angle_alpha   90.00
_cell.angle_beta   90.00
_cell.angle_gamma   90.00
#
_symmetry.space_group_name_H-M   'P 1'
#
loop_
_entity.id
_entity.type
_entity.pdbx_description
1 polymer ?
#
loop_
_entity_poly.entity_id
_entity_poly.type
_entity_poly.pdbx_seq_one_letter_code
_entity_poly.pdbx_strand_id
1 'polypeptide(L)'
;MPVVEEPTEAFTEFTQNIEYAKRLVSGGERLAQLRVGAFDVDDLYRAAWVQAVAALDHWVTREIVERAVRLAENPNVERPTKFSTLKMPVELFERIHHHDQPLSATFREHLEQTFGYMTFQNPDKIKEGFAHVSKTKLWPKVAEAINRDRTPSDQVTAEAVQTKVRQIAARRNRIAHTADRNLDGTGRAAITAAEAHSAIDWLTLTAEGIVVALGKPPSVPTQETPEGVDDIAEAAADAAGSTFAHAGPGAWDKESLFRQIEKTCTADVADLLMTVYRHAEQHPFFSHFYFGESKNPSATAWFAVGDDESAAVWSIYTDDKKSVLAINFQWMRDRTTLAKRLAPLANTLSSLPGLRDLPRDLVARNYMRRPSLGHVTLSAPSAKHVIVGSIDDLLRSRKRRLL
;
A
#
# COMPACT_ATOMS: atom_id res chain seq x y z
N MET A 1 -8.73 -25.17 -24.08
CA MET A 1 -8.06 -24.30 -23.09
C MET A 1 -9.14 -23.48 -22.42
N PRO A 2 -9.10 -23.29 -21.08
CA PRO A 2 -10.13 -22.54 -20.38
C PRO A 2 -10.16 -21.09 -20.91
N VAL A 3 -11.28 -20.65 -21.46
CA VAL A 3 -11.43 -19.27 -21.93
C VAL A 3 -11.67 -18.37 -20.71
N VAL A 4 -10.82 -17.36 -20.52
CA VAL A 4 -10.99 -16.31 -19.51
C VAL A 4 -11.78 -15.16 -20.14
N GLU A 5 -13.06 -15.04 -19.80
CA GLU A 5 -13.98 -14.07 -20.43
C GLU A 5 -13.70 -12.61 -20.02
N GLU A 6 -13.24 -12.38 -18.78
CA GLU A 6 -12.94 -11.04 -18.23
C GLU A 6 -11.67 -11.12 -17.36
N PRO A 7 -10.47 -10.97 -17.94
CA PRO A 7 -9.23 -11.03 -17.18
C PRO A 7 -9.07 -9.80 -16.29
N THR A 8 -8.54 -10.00 -15.09
CA THR A 8 -8.07 -8.89 -14.25
C THR A 8 -6.85 -8.24 -14.89
N GLU A 9 -6.54 -7.00 -14.51
CA GLU A 9 -5.29 -6.34 -14.91
C GLU A 9 -4.06 -7.17 -14.50
N ALA A 10 -4.11 -7.75 -13.30
CA ALA A 10 -3.07 -8.65 -12.79
C ALA A 10 -2.86 -9.87 -13.71
N PHE A 11 -3.94 -10.49 -14.19
CA PHE A 11 -3.83 -11.62 -15.11
C PHE A 11 -3.35 -11.18 -16.51
N THR A 12 -3.70 -9.97 -16.94
CA THR A 12 -3.17 -9.41 -18.19
C THR A 12 -1.65 -9.24 -18.11
N GLU A 13 -1.14 -8.71 -17.00
CA GLU A 13 0.30 -8.59 -16.76
C GLU A 13 0.99 -9.97 -16.68
N PHE A 14 0.35 -10.95 -16.04
CA PHE A 14 0.81 -12.34 -16.05
C PHE A 14 1.03 -12.85 -17.47
N THR A 15 0.04 -12.69 -18.35
CA THR A 15 0.12 -13.13 -19.75
C THR A 15 1.29 -12.44 -20.48
N GLN A 16 1.48 -11.13 -20.27
CA GLN A 16 2.60 -10.39 -20.87
C GLN A 16 3.96 -10.93 -20.40
N ASN A 17 4.10 -11.23 -19.11
CA ASN A 17 5.31 -11.79 -18.52
C ASN A 17 5.58 -13.24 -18.99
N ILE A 18 4.53 -14.04 -19.18
CA ILE A 18 4.62 -15.38 -19.78
C ILE A 18 5.06 -15.30 -21.25
N GLU A 19 4.52 -14.37 -22.03
CA GLU A 19 4.94 -14.18 -23.42
C GLU A 19 6.41 -13.73 -23.50
N TYR A 20 6.88 -12.92 -22.54
CA TYR A 20 8.30 -12.62 -22.44
C TYR A 20 9.14 -13.87 -22.14
N ALA A 21 8.71 -14.74 -21.23
CA ALA A 21 9.38 -16.02 -20.97
C ALA A 21 9.44 -16.90 -22.23
N LYS A 22 8.35 -17.00 -23.01
CA LYS A 22 8.35 -17.73 -24.29
C LYS A 22 9.33 -17.14 -25.30
N ARG A 23 9.40 -15.79 -25.40
CA ARG A 23 10.38 -15.11 -26.27
C ARG A 23 11.83 -15.43 -25.88
N LEU A 24 12.13 -15.58 -24.59
CA LEU A 24 13.46 -16.03 -24.15
C LEU A 24 13.79 -17.44 -24.66
N VAL A 25 12.83 -18.37 -24.61
CA VAL A 25 13.02 -19.72 -25.17
C VAL A 25 13.26 -19.67 -26.68
N SER A 26 12.40 -18.97 -27.43
CA SER A 26 12.57 -18.82 -28.88
C SER A 26 13.88 -18.10 -29.25
N GLY A 27 14.34 -17.17 -28.43
CA GLY A 27 15.66 -16.54 -28.57
C GLY A 27 16.79 -17.56 -28.41
N GLY A 28 16.70 -18.42 -27.39
CA GLY A 28 17.65 -19.53 -27.18
C GLY A 28 17.70 -20.50 -28.34
N GLU A 29 16.54 -20.90 -28.89
CA GLU A 29 16.46 -21.79 -30.04
C GLU A 29 17.14 -21.19 -31.28
N ARG A 30 16.90 -19.90 -31.55
CA ARG A 30 17.53 -19.20 -32.68
C ARG A 30 19.05 -19.09 -32.50
N LEU A 31 19.52 -18.78 -31.30
CA LEU A 31 20.96 -18.74 -31.00
C LEU A 31 21.62 -20.11 -31.12
N ALA A 32 20.93 -21.18 -30.71
CA ALA A 32 21.40 -22.55 -30.87
C ALA A 32 21.56 -22.92 -32.35
N GLN A 33 20.61 -22.52 -33.21
CA GLN A 33 20.68 -22.71 -34.66
C GLN A 33 21.87 -21.98 -35.30
N LEU A 34 22.21 -20.80 -34.78
CA LEU A 34 23.37 -20.02 -35.22
C LEU A 34 24.71 -20.58 -34.72
N ARG A 35 24.70 -21.63 -33.88
CA ARG A 35 25.89 -22.28 -33.29
C ARG A 35 26.85 -21.29 -32.64
N VAL A 36 26.32 -20.31 -31.91
CA VAL A 36 27.13 -19.30 -31.21
C VAL A 36 27.88 -19.98 -30.06
N GLY A 37 29.12 -20.43 -30.30
CA GLY A 37 29.91 -21.18 -29.33
C GLY A 37 30.39 -20.39 -28.11
N ALA A 38 30.20 -19.07 -28.11
CA ALA A 38 30.56 -18.19 -26.99
C ALA A 38 29.45 -18.06 -25.92
N PHE A 39 28.27 -18.64 -26.14
CA PHE A 39 27.11 -18.46 -25.28
C PHE A 39 26.43 -19.79 -24.96
N ASP A 40 26.21 -20.06 -23.66
CA ASP A 40 25.44 -21.21 -23.21
C ASP A 40 23.94 -20.92 -23.39
N VAL A 41 23.35 -21.44 -24.46
CA VAL A 41 21.93 -21.26 -24.78
C VAL A 41 21.00 -21.79 -23.68
N ASP A 42 21.47 -22.73 -22.87
CA ASP A 42 20.70 -23.27 -21.75
C ASP A 42 20.41 -22.20 -20.69
N ASP A 43 21.22 -21.14 -20.60
CA ASP A 43 20.97 -20.02 -19.70
C ASP A 43 19.72 -19.22 -20.08
N LEU A 44 19.38 -19.14 -21.37
CA LEU A 44 18.12 -18.53 -21.80
C LEU A 44 16.93 -19.38 -21.40
N TYR A 45 17.03 -20.71 -21.46
CA TYR A 45 15.97 -21.60 -20.99
C TYR A 45 15.80 -21.53 -19.47
N ARG A 46 16.89 -21.42 -18.70
CA ARG A 46 16.84 -21.20 -17.24
C ARG A 46 16.24 -19.84 -16.90
N ALA A 47 16.62 -18.79 -17.60
CA ALA A 47 16.05 -17.45 -17.43
C ALA A 47 14.54 -17.46 -17.72
N ALA A 48 14.11 -18.09 -18.82
CA ALA A 48 12.70 -18.26 -19.15
C ALA A 48 11.92 -18.99 -18.05
N TRP A 49 12.48 -20.08 -17.52
CA TRP A 49 11.88 -20.84 -16.42
C TRP A 49 11.71 -20.00 -15.16
N VAL A 50 12.77 -19.28 -14.75
CA VAL A 50 12.73 -18.39 -13.58
C VAL A 50 11.70 -17.27 -13.78
N GLN A 51 11.66 -16.67 -14.98
CA GLN A 51 10.72 -15.61 -15.34
C GLN A 51 9.26 -16.08 -15.24
N ALA A 52 8.95 -17.27 -15.76
CA ALA A 52 7.58 -17.79 -15.73
C ALA A 52 7.10 -18.10 -14.30
N VAL A 53 7.98 -18.62 -13.44
CA VAL A 53 7.67 -18.84 -12.03
C VAL A 53 7.49 -17.52 -11.28
N ALA A 54 8.32 -16.51 -11.57
CA ALA A 54 8.18 -15.17 -10.99
C ALA A 54 6.87 -14.48 -11.46
N ALA A 55 6.47 -14.68 -12.71
CA ALA A 55 5.21 -14.18 -13.24
C ALA A 55 4.01 -14.76 -12.49
N LEU A 56 4.00 -16.09 -12.27
CA LEU A 56 2.93 -16.74 -11.50
C LEU A 56 2.89 -16.20 -10.05
N ASP A 57 4.04 -16.14 -9.39
CA ASP A 57 4.18 -15.67 -8.01
C ASP A 57 3.63 -14.24 -7.82
N HIS A 58 4.06 -13.32 -8.68
CA HIS A 58 3.63 -11.93 -8.66
C HIS A 58 2.13 -11.79 -8.93
N TRP A 59 1.63 -12.52 -9.94
CA TRP A 59 0.22 -12.51 -10.28
C TRP A 59 -0.68 -13.01 -9.15
N VAL A 60 -0.32 -14.12 -8.49
CA VAL A 60 -1.11 -14.66 -7.37
C VAL A 60 -1.24 -13.61 -6.27
N THR A 61 -0.15 -12.91 -5.91
CA THR A 61 -0.20 -11.82 -4.94
C THR A 61 -1.16 -10.73 -5.37
N ARG A 62 -1.00 -10.21 -6.60
CA ARG A 62 -1.85 -9.13 -7.12
C ARG A 62 -3.32 -9.52 -7.20
N GLU A 63 -3.62 -10.74 -7.63
CA GLU A 63 -4.99 -11.26 -7.75
C GLU A 63 -5.67 -11.40 -6.38
N ILE A 64 -4.92 -11.87 -5.36
CA ILE A 64 -5.42 -11.93 -3.98
C ILE A 64 -5.70 -10.51 -3.46
N VAL A 65 -4.76 -9.58 -3.63
CA VAL A 65 -4.92 -8.19 -3.18
C VAL A 65 -6.14 -7.55 -3.84
N GLU A 66 -6.26 -7.66 -5.16
CA GLU A 66 -7.37 -7.09 -5.94
C GLU A 66 -8.72 -7.61 -5.44
N ARG A 67 -8.87 -8.93 -5.31
CA ARG A 67 -10.13 -9.52 -4.84
C ARG A 67 -10.42 -9.16 -3.38
N ALA A 68 -9.41 -9.11 -2.53
CA ALA A 68 -9.57 -8.75 -1.12
C ALA A 68 -10.04 -7.31 -0.95
N VAL A 69 -9.51 -6.38 -1.75
CA VAL A 69 -9.96 -4.97 -1.78
C VAL A 69 -11.43 -4.90 -2.20
N ARG A 70 -11.83 -5.58 -3.27
CA ARG A 70 -13.24 -5.60 -3.70
C ARG A 70 -14.19 -6.21 -2.66
N LEU A 71 -13.76 -7.24 -1.94
CA LEU A 71 -14.52 -7.80 -0.81
C LEU A 71 -14.62 -6.84 0.39
N ALA A 72 -13.61 -5.99 0.59
CA ALA A 72 -13.64 -4.96 1.62
C ALA A 72 -14.62 -3.84 1.25
N GLU A 73 -14.61 -3.39 -0.01
CA GLU A 73 -15.48 -2.34 -0.54
C GLU A 73 -16.94 -2.76 -0.67
N ASN A 74 -17.21 -4.06 -0.78
CA ASN A 74 -18.56 -4.60 -0.89
C ASN A 74 -18.95 -5.39 0.38
N PRO A 75 -19.44 -4.73 1.44
CA PRO A 75 -19.79 -5.40 2.70
C PRO A 75 -21.00 -6.35 2.59
N ASN A 76 -21.78 -6.24 1.52
CA ASN A 76 -22.97 -7.07 1.29
C ASN A 76 -22.64 -8.43 0.64
N VAL A 77 -21.42 -8.60 0.12
CA VAL A 77 -20.96 -9.88 -0.42
C VAL A 77 -20.48 -10.78 0.70
N GLU A 78 -20.91 -12.04 0.66
CA GLU A 78 -20.51 -13.03 1.64
C GLU A 78 -18.99 -13.27 1.61
N ARG A 79 -18.31 -13.00 2.73
CA ARG A 79 -16.86 -13.13 2.82
C ARG A 79 -16.43 -14.57 3.15
N PRO A 80 -15.32 -15.08 2.58
CA PRO A 80 -14.69 -16.30 3.06
C PRO A 80 -14.29 -16.19 4.53
N THR A 81 -14.37 -17.28 5.29
CA THR A 81 -14.03 -17.27 6.73
C THR A 81 -12.60 -16.77 6.98
N LYS A 82 -11.67 -17.09 6.08
CA LYS A 82 -10.27 -16.66 6.21
C LYS A 82 -10.05 -15.18 5.90
N PHE A 83 -10.99 -14.51 5.23
CA PHE A 83 -10.93 -13.06 5.04
C PHE A 83 -10.90 -12.34 6.40
N SER A 84 -11.75 -12.77 7.34
CA SER A 84 -11.86 -12.19 8.68
C SER A 84 -10.62 -12.39 9.57
N THR A 85 -9.66 -13.23 9.14
CA THR A 85 -8.39 -13.40 9.86
C THR A 85 -7.31 -12.42 9.41
N LEU A 86 -7.59 -11.58 8.40
CA LEU A 86 -6.67 -10.53 7.97
C LEU A 86 -6.50 -9.51 9.10
N LYS A 87 -5.26 -9.28 9.51
CA LYS A 87 -4.93 -8.31 10.55
C LYS A 87 -4.85 -6.94 9.92
N MET A 88 -5.58 -5.99 10.50
CA MET A 88 -5.52 -4.58 10.14
C MET A 88 -4.96 -3.81 11.35
N PRO A 89 -3.83 -3.09 11.21
CA PRO A 89 -3.35 -2.19 12.25
C PRO A 89 -4.45 -1.19 12.61
N VAL A 90 -4.58 -0.85 13.90
CA VAL A 90 -5.62 0.08 14.36
C VAL A 90 -5.43 1.44 13.69
N GLU A 91 -4.18 1.86 13.46
CA GLU A 91 -3.83 3.08 12.77
C GLU A 91 -4.33 3.09 11.32
N LEU A 92 -4.38 1.92 10.67
CA LEU A 92 -4.88 1.78 9.31
C LEU A 92 -6.41 1.83 9.28
N PHE A 93 -7.05 1.17 10.24
CA PHE A 93 -8.49 1.25 10.44
C PHE A 93 -8.93 2.69 10.74
N GLU A 94 -8.23 3.41 11.61
CA GLU A 94 -8.49 4.81 11.93
C GLU A 94 -8.41 5.69 10.67
N ARG A 95 -7.35 5.55 9.86
CA ARG A 95 -7.24 6.29 8.58
C ARG A 95 -8.42 6.04 7.64
N ILE A 96 -8.87 4.79 7.53
CA ILE A 96 -10.00 4.43 6.66
C ILE A 96 -11.32 4.93 7.25
N HIS A 97 -11.55 4.71 8.54
CA HIS A 97 -12.79 5.02 9.24
C HIS A 97 -13.01 6.53 9.36
N HIS A 98 -11.93 7.31 9.50
CA HIS A 98 -11.97 8.77 9.48
C HIS A 98 -11.97 9.36 8.07
N HIS A 99 -12.04 8.53 7.02
CA HIS A 99 -12.01 8.90 5.60
C HIS A 99 -10.75 9.67 5.18
N ASP A 100 -9.65 9.51 5.92
CA ASP A 100 -8.36 10.16 5.62
C ASP A 100 -7.74 9.66 4.31
N GLN A 101 -8.04 8.40 3.98
CA GLN A 101 -7.62 7.75 2.75
C GLN A 101 -8.70 6.75 2.30
N PRO A 102 -8.88 6.53 0.99
CA PRO A 102 -9.84 5.56 0.49
C PRO A 102 -9.54 4.15 1.02
N LEU A 103 -10.57 3.43 1.48
CA LEU A 103 -10.48 2.04 1.93
C LEU A 103 -9.68 1.19 0.93
N SER A 104 -9.98 1.29 -0.37
CA SER A 104 -9.29 0.53 -1.40
C SER A 104 -7.80 0.82 -1.45
N ALA A 105 -7.40 2.08 -1.48
CA ALA A 105 -6.00 2.47 -1.61
C ALA A 105 -5.20 2.02 -0.37
N THR A 106 -5.68 2.34 0.83
CA THR A 106 -4.97 2.05 2.08
C THR A 106 -4.95 0.56 2.37
N PHE A 107 -6.06 -0.14 2.15
CA PHE A 107 -6.10 -1.58 2.36
C PHE A 107 -5.27 -2.32 1.32
N ARG A 108 -5.26 -1.88 0.06
CA ARG A 108 -4.37 -2.40 -0.98
C ARG A 108 -2.91 -2.30 -0.56
N GLU A 109 -2.43 -1.11 -0.20
CA GLU A 109 -1.04 -0.90 0.20
C GLU A 109 -0.64 -1.84 1.36
N HIS A 110 -1.52 -1.98 2.36
CA HIS A 110 -1.28 -2.88 3.48
C HIS A 110 -1.27 -4.36 3.11
N LEU A 111 -2.17 -4.78 2.22
CA LEU A 111 -2.19 -6.15 1.73
C LEU A 111 -0.97 -6.44 0.83
N GLU A 112 -0.53 -5.48 0.02
CA GLU A 112 0.71 -5.60 -0.77
C GLU A 112 1.93 -5.76 0.12
N GLN A 113 2.02 -5.01 1.22
CA GLN A 113 3.07 -5.20 2.22
C GLN A 113 2.95 -6.55 2.94
N THR A 114 1.72 -6.97 3.29
CA THR A 114 1.48 -8.22 4.02
C THR A 114 1.81 -9.45 3.17
N PHE A 115 1.36 -9.48 1.92
CA PHE A 115 1.55 -10.60 1.01
C PHE A 115 2.85 -10.50 0.20
N GLY A 116 3.45 -9.32 0.07
CA GLY A 116 4.67 -9.11 -0.72
C GLY A 116 5.92 -9.82 -0.17
N TYR A 117 5.96 -10.14 1.12
CA TYR A 117 7.01 -10.99 1.70
C TYR A 117 6.74 -12.49 1.54
N MET A 118 5.54 -12.87 1.09
CA MET A 118 5.17 -14.26 0.87
C MET A 118 5.55 -14.68 -0.55
N THR A 119 5.93 -15.95 -0.70
CA THR A 119 6.19 -16.56 -2.01
C THR A 119 5.09 -17.58 -2.33
N PHE A 120 4.34 -17.31 -3.40
CA PHE A 120 3.26 -18.11 -3.96
C PHE A 120 3.73 -19.02 -5.11
N GLN A 121 4.85 -19.70 -4.92
CA GLN A 121 5.37 -20.71 -5.85
C GLN A 121 4.99 -22.14 -5.42
N ASN A 122 4.63 -22.33 -4.14
CA ASN A 122 4.19 -23.60 -3.60
C ASN A 122 2.65 -23.72 -3.70
N PRO A 123 2.10 -24.84 -4.21
CA PRO A 123 0.66 -25.03 -4.32
C PRO A 123 -0.13 -24.85 -3.02
N ASP A 124 0.46 -25.25 -1.89
CA ASP A 124 -0.18 -25.10 -0.58
C ASP A 124 -0.27 -23.63 -0.20
N LYS A 125 0.74 -22.83 -0.54
CA LYS A 125 0.75 -21.37 -0.31
C LYS A 125 -0.21 -20.63 -1.25
N ILE A 126 -0.29 -21.04 -2.52
CA ILE A 126 -1.28 -20.49 -3.46
C ILE A 126 -2.71 -20.73 -2.94
N LYS A 127 -3.02 -21.98 -2.55
CA LYS A 127 -4.31 -22.32 -1.93
C LYS A 127 -4.56 -21.53 -0.66
N GLU A 128 -3.55 -21.41 0.20
CA GLU A 128 -3.62 -20.68 1.45
C GLU A 128 -3.93 -19.19 1.23
N GLY A 129 -3.30 -18.57 0.22
CA GLY A 129 -3.52 -17.18 -0.17
C GLY A 129 -4.93 -16.95 -0.71
N PHE A 130 -5.35 -17.73 -1.70
CA PHE A 130 -6.69 -17.58 -2.29
C PHE A 130 -7.83 -17.88 -1.33
N ALA A 131 -7.60 -18.65 -0.26
CA ALA A 131 -8.61 -18.88 0.78
C ALA A 131 -9.04 -17.59 1.49
N HIS A 132 -8.25 -16.50 1.44
CA HIS A 132 -8.67 -15.19 1.94
C HIS A 132 -9.75 -14.54 1.06
N VAL A 133 -9.85 -14.91 -0.22
CA VAL A 133 -10.72 -14.24 -1.21
C VAL A 133 -11.71 -15.17 -1.91
N SER A 134 -11.65 -16.47 -1.64
CA SER A 134 -12.58 -17.46 -2.19
C SER A 134 -12.82 -18.59 -1.19
N LYS A 135 -14.04 -19.15 -1.22
CA LYS A 135 -14.42 -20.37 -0.48
C LYS A 135 -14.17 -21.65 -1.28
N THR A 136 -13.75 -21.52 -2.53
CA THR A 136 -13.59 -22.64 -3.46
C THR A 136 -12.51 -23.60 -2.98
N LYS A 137 -12.78 -24.90 -3.10
CA LYS A 137 -11.73 -25.94 -3.04
C LYS A 137 -10.86 -25.82 -4.29
N LEU A 138 -9.82 -24.99 -4.20
CA LEU A 138 -9.05 -24.52 -5.35
C LEU A 138 -8.60 -25.64 -6.29
N TRP A 139 -7.75 -26.57 -5.82
CA TRP A 139 -7.12 -27.56 -6.69
C TRP A 139 -8.09 -28.53 -7.38
N PRO A 140 -9.13 -29.07 -6.71
CA PRO A 140 -10.17 -29.81 -7.40
C PRO A 140 -10.85 -29.01 -8.53
N LYS A 141 -11.17 -27.74 -8.29
CA LYS A 141 -11.80 -26.88 -9.33
C LYS A 141 -10.84 -26.50 -10.45
N VAL A 142 -9.56 -26.32 -10.15
CA VAL A 142 -8.52 -26.11 -11.18
C VAL A 142 -8.40 -27.34 -12.07
N ALA A 143 -8.34 -28.55 -11.48
CA ALA A 143 -8.28 -29.79 -12.24
C ALA A 143 -9.54 -29.98 -13.12
N GLU A 144 -10.73 -29.70 -12.58
CA GLU A 144 -11.99 -29.69 -13.34
C GLU A 144 -11.93 -28.71 -14.53
N ALA A 145 -11.43 -27.49 -14.31
CA ALA A 145 -11.28 -26.49 -15.36
C ALA A 145 -10.30 -26.93 -16.46
N ILE A 146 -9.16 -27.52 -16.08
CA ILE A 146 -8.15 -28.04 -17.01
C ILE A 146 -8.69 -29.23 -17.82
N ASN A 147 -9.55 -30.06 -17.21
CA ASN A 147 -10.07 -31.28 -17.82
C ASN A 147 -11.28 -31.04 -18.73
N ARG A 148 -11.85 -29.83 -18.78
CA ARG A 148 -13.08 -29.51 -19.52
C ARG A 148 -13.07 -30.03 -20.97
N ASP A 149 -11.94 -29.87 -21.66
CA ASP A 149 -11.78 -30.25 -23.07
C ASP A 149 -10.90 -31.50 -23.25
N ARG A 150 -10.57 -32.21 -22.17
CA ARG A 150 -9.64 -33.35 -22.21
C ARG A 150 -10.40 -34.66 -22.36
N THR A 151 -9.82 -35.58 -23.12
CA THR A 151 -10.29 -36.96 -23.18
C THR A 151 -10.10 -37.63 -21.81
N PRO A 152 -10.88 -38.67 -21.46
CA PRO A 152 -10.73 -39.38 -20.18
C PRO A 152 -9.31 -39.88 -19.90
N SER A 153 -8.56 -40.27 -20.94
CA SER A 153 -7.17 -40.73 -20.82
C SER A 153 -6.16 -39.62 -20.53
N ASP A 154 -6.50 -38.36 -20.80
CA ASP A 154 -5.60 -37.21 -20.64
C ASP A 154 -5.94 -36.35 -19.42
N GLN A 155 -6.94 -36.77 -18.63
CA GLN A 155 -7.39 -36.04 -17.45
C GLN A 155 -6.31 -36.01 -16.38
N VAL A 156 -6.22 -34.86 -15.69
CA VAL A 156 -5.27 -34.65 -14.60
C VAL A 156 -6.02 -34.52 -13.28
N THR A 157 -5.44 -35.07 -12.22
CA THR A 157 -5.97 -34.92 -10.86
C THR A 157 -5.48 -33.63 -10.23
N ALA A 158 -6.15 -33.19 -9.15
CA ALA A 158 -5.71 -32.06 -8.34
C ALA A 158 -4.28 -32.26 -7.80
N GLU A 159 -3.93 -33.49 -7.43
CA GLU A 159 -2.61 -33.88 -6.94
C GLU A 159 -1.56 -33.80 -8.06
N ALA A 160 -1.90 -34.21 -9.27
CA ALA A 160 -1.02 -34.10 -10.43
C ALA A 160 -0.71 -32.63 -10.75
N VAL A 161 -1.72 -31.75 -10.72
CA VAL A 161 -1.54 -30.31 -10.90
C VAL A 161 -0.59 -29.73 -9.86
N GLN A 162 -0.86 -29.99 -8.58
CA GLN A 162 -0.02 -29.51 -7.48
C GLN A 162 1.41 -30.06 -7.59
N THR A 163 1.56 -31.34 -7.92
CA THR A 163 2.88 -31.99 -8.05
C THR A 163 3.71 -31.34 -9.14
N LYS A 164 3.12 -31.08 -10.31
CA LYS A 164 3.83 -30.46 -11.42
C LYS A 164 4.23 -29.02 -11.12
N VAL A 165 3.35 -28.21 -10.51
CA VAL A 165 3.70 -26.85 -10.04
C VAL A 165 4.85 -26.91 -9.03
N ARG A 166 4.80 -27.83 -8.07
CA ARG A 166 5.86 -28.01 -7.06
C ARG A 166 7.21 -28.40 -7.70
N GLN A 167 7.20 -29.27 -8.69
CA GLN A 167 8.41 -29.63 -9.45
C GLN A 167 9.00 -28.43 -10.19
N ILE A 168 8.15 -27.61 -10.81
CA ILE A 168 8.57 -26.41 -11.54
C ILE A 168 9.21 -25.38 -10.59
N ALA A 169 8.57 -25.10 -9.46
CA ALA A 169 9.09 -24.23 -8.42
C ALA A 169 10.41 -24.76 -7.81
N ALA A 170 10.50 -26.06 -7.56
CA ALA A 170 11.73 -26.68 -7.04
C ALA A 170 12.91 -26.52 -8.00
N ARG A 171 12.69 -26.66 -9.32
CA ARG A 171 13.74 -26.40 -10.31
C ARG A 171 14.15 -24.93 -10.35
N ARG A 172 13.19 -23.99 -10.29
CA ARG A 172 13.51 -22.55 -10.17
C ARG A 172 14.40 -22.26 -8.97
N ASN A 173 14.13 -22.85 -7.82
CA ASN A 173 14.97 -22.67 -6.62
C ASN A 173 16.37 -23.25 -6.81
N ARG A 174 16.52 -24.40 -7.49
CA ARG A 174 17.85 -24.91 -7.86
C ARG A 174 18.60 -23.97 -8.79
N ILE A 175 17.93 -23.42 -9.80
CA ILE A 175 18.54 -22.44 -10.71
C ILE A 175 19.03 -21.21 -9.93
N ALA A 176 18.17 -20.63 -9.11
CA ALA A 176 18.45 -19.37 -8.42
C ALA A 176 19.47 -19.50 -7.27
N HIS A 177 19.43 -20.60 -6.50
CA HIS A 177 20.21 -20.73 -5.26
C HIS A 177 21.36 -21.72 -5.34
N THR A 178 21.31 -22.71 -6.24
CA THR A 178 22.32 -23.78 -6.32
C THR A 178 22.93 -23.90 -7.71
N ALA A 179 22.85 -22.85 -8.53
CA ALA A 179 23.35 -22.78 -9.91
C ALA A 179 22.84 -23.91 -10.83
N ASP A 180 21.71 -24.52 -10.48
CA ASP A 180 21.12 -25.70 -11.14
C ASP A 180 22.08 -26.89 -11.27
N ARG A 181 22.94 -27.15 -10.27
CA ARG A 181 23.89 -28.28 -10.34
C ARG A 181 23.21 -29.66 -10.39
N ASN A 182 23.86 -30.61 -11.07
CA ASN A 182 23.46 -32.02 -11.04
C ASN A 182 23.57 -32.60 -9.63
N LEU A 183 22.76 -33.64 -9.35
CA LEU A 183 22.72 -34.30 -8.02
C LEU A 183 24.04 -34.99 -7.67
N ASP A 184 24.80 -35.43 -8.67
CA ASP A 184 26.14 -36.00 -8.51
C ASP A 184 27.24 -34.94 -8.35
N GLY A 185 26.89 -33.65 -8.40
CA GLY A 185 27.80 -32.52 -8.28
C GLY A 185 28.55 -32.17 -9.57
N THR A 186 28.32 -32.87 -10.68
CA THR A 186 29.04 -32.65 -11.94
C THR A 186 28.30 -31.67 -12.84
N GLY A 187 28.87 -30.50 -13.12
CA GLY A 187 28.26 -29.52 -14.02
C GLY A 187 26.85 -29.06 -13.63
N ARG A 188 26.09 -28.57 -14.61
CA ARG A 188 24.72 -28.08 -14.45
C ARG A 188 23.73 -29.09 -15.04
N ALA A 189 22.53 -29.11 -14.48
CA ALA A 189 21.43 -29.93 -14.98
C ALA A 189 21.02 -29.47 -16.37
N ALA A 190 21.04 -30.40 -17.32
CA ALA A 190 20.63 -30.16 -18.69
C ALA A 190 19.19 -29.62 -18.72
N ILE A 191 18.94 -28.63 -19.56
CA ILE A 191 17.61 -28.07 -19.79
C ILE A 191 17.42 -27.89 -21.28
N THR A 192 16.24 -28.25 -21.79
CA THR A 192 15.93 -28.09 -23.22
C THR A 192 14.87 -27.03 -23.43
N ALA A 193 14.79 -26.49 -24.65
CA ALA A 193 13.70 -25.60 -25.05
C ALA A 193 12.32 -26.25 -24.82
N ALA A 194 12.19 -27.55 -25.15
CA ALA A 194 10.94 -28.30 -24.95
C ALA A 194 10.55 -28.42 -23.46
N GLU A 195 11.53 -28.65 -22.58
CA GLU A 195 11.28 -28.65 -21.14
C GLU A 195 10.84 -27.27 -20.64
N ALA A 196 11.48 -26.21 -21.09
CA ALA A 196 11.13 -24.84 -20.72
C ALA A 196 9.72 -24.47 -21.21
N HIS A 197 9.40 -24.75 -22.48
CA HIS A 197 8.06 -24.58 -23.04
C HIS A 197 7.02 -25.35 -22.23
N SER A 198 7.25 -26.64 -21.97
CA SER A 198 6.33 -27.47 -21.19
C SER A 198 6.07 -26.91 -19.79
N ALA A 199 7.09 -26.36 -19.12
CA ALA A 199 6.91 -25.71 -17.83
C ALA A 199 6.09 -24.42 -17.94
N ILE A 200 6.41 -23.55 -18.90
CA ILE A 200 5.70 -22.29 -19.14
C ILE A 200 4.22 -22.54 -19.47
N ASP A 201 3.94 -23.47 -20.38
CA ASP A 201 2.58 -23.82 -20.79
C ASP A 201 1.81 -24.43 -19.63
N TRP A 202 2.47 -25.24 -18.79
CA TRP A 202 1.84 -25.79 -17.60
C TRP A 202 1.46 -24.73 -16.58
N LEU A 203 2.32 -23.73 -16.33
CA LEU A 203 2.02 -22.63 -15.43
C LEU A 203 0.89 -21.74 -15.99
N THR A 204 0.89 -21.51 -17.31
CA THR A 204 -0.16 -20.77 -18.02
C THR A 204 -1.52 -21.47 -17.84
N LEU A 205 -1.58 -22.76 -18.16
CA LEU A 205 -2.77 -23.59 -18.02
C LEU A 205 -3.26 -23.64 -16.57
N THR A 206 -2.34 -23.71 -15.60
CA THR A 206 -2.68 -23.69 -14.17
C THR A 206 -3.28 -22.34 -13.77
N ALA A 207 -2.70 -21.23 -14.21
CA ALA A 207 -3.19 -19.89 -13.91
C ALA A 207 -4.59 -19.65 -14.52
N GLU A 208 -4.81 -20.05 -15.77
CA GLU A 208 -6.14 -20.01 -16.41
C GLU A 208 -7.15 -20.86 -15.63
N GLY A 209 -6.77 -22.08 -15.24
CA GLY A 209 -7.60 -22.95 -14.42
C GLY A 209 -7.94 -22.34 -13.05
N ILE A 210 -7.01 -21.60 -12.45
CA ILE A 210 -7.24 -20.84 -11.21
C ILE A 210 -8.25 -19.71 -11.46
N VAL A 211 -8.10 -18.91 -12.52
CA VAL A 211 -9.07 -17.85 -12.84
C VAL A 211 -10.48 -18.42 -13.02
N VAL A 212 -10.61 -19.52 -13.76
CA VAL A 212 -11.91 -20.21 -13.94
C VAL A 212 -12.44 -20.76 -12.63
N ALA A 213 -11.59 -21.35 -11.79
CA ALA A 213 -11.98 -21.89 -10.48
C ALA A 213 -12.43 -20.79 -9.49
N LEU A 214 -11.82 -19.60 -9.57
CA LEU A 214 -12.18 -18.46 -8.74
C LEU A 214 -13.43 -17.72 -9.24
N GLY A 215 -13.72 -17.81 -10.54
CA GLY A 215 -14.82 -17.09 -11.19
C GLY A 215 -14.58 -15.58 -11.25
N LYS A 216 -15.62 -14.83 -11.62
CA LYS A 216 -15.55 -13.37 -11.73
C LYS A 216 -15.15 -12.74 -10.39
N PRO A 217 -14.27 -11.72 -10.39
CA PRO A 217 -14.02 -10.94 -9.18
C PRO A 217 -15.32 -10.32 -8.66
N PRO A 218 -15.45 -10.08 -7.34
CA PRO A 218 -16.62 -9.37 -6.79
C PRO A 218 -16.80 -8.02 -7.49
N SER A 219 -18.03 -7.62 -7.77
CA SER A 219 -18.33 -6.31 -8.36
C SER A 219 -18.19 -5.19 -7.32
N VAL A 220 -17.63 -4.06 -7.74
CA VAL A 220 -17.66 -2.80 -6.96
C VAL A 220 -19.07 -2.21 -7.10
N PRO A 221 -19.72 -1.73 -6.02
CA PRO A 221 -21.04 -1.09 -6.15
C PRO A 221 -20.97 0.12 -7.09
N THR A 222 -21.83 0.16 -8.11
CA THR A 222 -22.06 1.38 -8.88
C THR A 222 -22.80 2.37 -7.97
N GLN A 223 -22.28 3.57 -7.77
CA GLN A 223 -23.03 4.63 -7.09
C GLN A 223 -24.21 5.03 -7.98
N GLU A 224 -25.41 4.55 -7.66
CA GLU A 224 -26.64 5.07 -8.23
C GLU A 224 -26.89 6.46 -7.63
N THR A 225 -26.81 7.49 -8.46
CA THR A 225 -27.35 8.82 -8.15
C THR A 225 -28.85 8.69 -7.86
N PRO A 226 -29.35 9.18 -6.72
CA PRO A 226 -30.79 9.24 -6.49
C PRO A 226 -31.44 10.17 -7.53
N GLU A 227 -32.39 9.62 -8.30
CA GLU A 227 -33.28 10.40 -9.17
C GLU A 227 -34.10 11.39 -8.32
N GLY A 228 -34.15 12.66 -8.74
CA GLY A 228 -35.07 13.65 -8.17
C GLY A 228 -34.45 14.92 -7.59
N VAL A 229 -33.52 15.58 -8.29
CA VAL A 229 -33.09 16.95 -7.97
C VAL A 229 -33.15 17.83 -9.22
N ASP A 230 -34.30 17.85 -9.89
CA ASP A 230 -34.56 18.76 -11.03
C ASP A 230 -35.12 20.14 -10.60
N ASP A 231 -35.47 20.34 -9.33
CA ASP A 231 -36.14 21.57 -8.87
C ASP A 231 -35.21 22.67 -8.28
N ILE A 232 -33.89 22.56 -8.44
CA ILE A 232 -32.93 23.59 -7.95
C ILE A 232 -32.21 24.30 -9.10
N ALA A 233 -32.43 23.89 -10.35
CA ALA A 233 -31.72 24.42 -11.52
C ALA A 233 -32.20 25.81 -11.98
N GLU A 234 -33.36 26.30 -11.51
CA GLU A 234 -33.97 27.54 -12.03
C GLU A 234 -33.45 28.83 -11.37
N ALA A 235 -32.69 28.73 -10.26
CA ALA A 235 -32.14 29.90 -9.56
C ALA A 235 -30.72 30.32 -10.00
N ALA A 236 -30.07 29.56 -10.89
CA ALA A 236 -28.66 29.77 -11.27
C ALA A 236 -28.48 30.37 -12.69
N ALA A 237 -29.56 30.70 -13.40
CA ALA A 237 -29.50 31.18 -14.78
C ALA A 237 -29.07 32.67 -14.94
N ASP A 238 -29.04 33.45 -13.87
CA ASP A 238 -28.76 34.90 -13.93
C ASP A 238 -27.29 35.31 -13.72
N ALA A 239 -26.35 34.36 -13.61
CA ALA A 239 -24.92 34.65 -13.43
C ALA A 239 -24.02 34.11 -14.55
N ALA A 240 -24.57 33.96 -15.77
CA ALA A 240 -23.77 33.63 -16.95
C ALA A 240 -23.03 34.86 -17.47
N GLY A 241 -21.76 35.00 -17.06
CA GLY A 241 -20.88 36.02 -17.62
C GLY A 241 -19.45 36.04 -17.09
N SER A 242 -18.68 34.95 -17.25
CA SER A 242 -17.24 35.00 -17.62
C SER A 242 -16.60 33.60 -17.57
N THR A 243 -16.20 33.10 -18.74
CA THR A 243 -15.05 32.21 -19.03
C THR A 243 -14.71 31.05 -18.09
N PHE A 244 -14.88 29.83 -18.61
CA PHE A 244 -14.49 28.54 -18.03
C PHE A 244 -12.99 28.40 -17.70
N ALA A 245 -12.69 28.01 -16.46
CA ALA A 245 -11.53 27.17 -16.09
C ALA A 245 -11.88 26.36 -14.82
N HIS A 246 -11.59 25.05 -14.88
CA HIS A 246 -11.98 23.96 -13.97
C HIS A 246 -12.12 24.27 -12.45
N ALA A 247 -13.29 23.96 -11.87
CA ALA A 247 -13.50 23.94 -10.42
C ALA A 247 -13.15 22.56 -9.82
N GLY A 248 -12.35 22.57 -8.74
CA GLY A 248 -11.80 21.41 -8.03
C GLY A 248 -12.57 20.96 -6.77
N PRO A 249 -11.94 20.17 -5.87
CA PRO A 249 -12.57 19.43 -4.76
C PRO A 249 -13.10 20.35 -3.65
N GLY A 250 -14.13 19.90 -2.93
CA GLY A 250 -14.81 20.65 -1.87
C GLY A 250 -13.85 21.30 -0.87
N ALA A 251 -14.06 22.59 -0.58
CA ALA A 251 -13.15 23.39 0.21
C ALA A 251 -13.31 23.11 1.72
N TRP A 252 -12.23 22.71 2.37
CA TRP A 252 -12.11 22.61 3.82
C TRP A 252 -12.52 23.91 4.54
N ASP A 253 -13.36 23.80 5.60
CA ASP A 253 -13.81 24.93 6.40
C ASP A 253 -12.89 25.21 7.61
N LYS A 254 -11.99 26.17 7.43
CA LYS A 254 -11.13 26.73 8.49
C LYS A 254 -11.90 27.27 9.68
N GLU A 255 -13.06 27.86 9.44
CA GLU A 255 -13.87 28.48 10.48
C GLU A 255 -14.49 27.43 11.41
N SER A 256 -14.79 26.23 10.91
CA SER A 256 -15.25 25.12 11.74
C SER A 256 -14.20 24.68 12.76
N LEU A 257 -12.92 24.61 12.38
CA LEU A 257 -11.84 24.32 13.32
C LEU A 257 -11.73 25.39 14.42
N PHE A 258 -11.76 26.66 14.02
CA PHE A 258 -11.61 27.76 14.98
C PHE A 258 -12.77 27.83 15.96
N ARG A 259 -14.01 27.68 15.46
CA ARG A 259 -15.21 27.61 16.30
C ARG A 259 -15.14 26.45 17.30
N GLN A 260 -14.65 25.28 16.87
CA GLN A 260 -14.55 24.13 17.78
C GLN A 260 -13.45 24.34 18.84
N ILE A 261 -12.33 24.97 18.49
CA ILE A 261 -11.28 25.34 19.46
C ILE A 261 -11.84 26.30 20.51
N GLU A 262 -12.52 27.37 20.09
CA GLU A 262 -13.14 28.34 21.01
C GLU A 262 -14.21 27.71 21.91
N LYS A 263 -15.00 26.79 21.36
CA LYS A 263 -16.06 26.07 22.09
C LYS A 263 -15.50 25.15 23.18
N THR A 264 -14.35 24.54 22.97
CA THR A 264 -13.85 23.41 23.78
C THR A 264 -12.70 23.77 24.72
N CYS A 265 -12.12 24.97 24.56
CA CYS A 265 -10.94 25.41 25.29
C CYS A 265 -11.20 26.65 26.12
N THR A 266 -10.36 26.87 27.13
CA THR A 266 -10.23 28.18 27.78
C THR A 266 -9.64 29.19 26.79
N ALA A 267 -9.87 30.50 27.01
CA ALA A 267 -9.39 31.56 26.12
C ALA A 267 -7.88 31.47 25.85
N ASP A 268 -7.07 31.22 26.89
CA ASP A 268 -5.62 31.12 26.77
C ASP A 268 -5.18 29.92 25.92
N VAL A 269 -5.87 28.77 26.05
CA VAL A 269 -5.57 27.56 25.26
C VAL A 269 -6.02 27.74 23.81
N ALA A 270 -7.19 28.34 23.59
CA ALA A 270 -7.67 28.66 22.24
C ALA A 270 -6.70 29.61 21.52
N ASP A 271 -6.30 30.69 22.18
CA ASP A 271 -5.33 31.66 21.67
C ASP A 271 -3.97 31.00 21.34
N LEU A 272 -3.48 30.09 22.20
CA LEU A 272 -2.27 29.31 21.91
C LEU A 272 -2.43 28.44 20.65
N LEU A 273 -3.49 27.63 20.56
CA LEU A 273 -3.70 26.72 19.42
C LEU A 273 -3.85 27.49 18.11
N MET A 274 -4.58 28.61 18.12
CA MET A 274 -4.68 29.51 16.97
C MET A 274 -3.34 30.16 16.63
N THR A 275 -2.52 30.51 17.62
CA THR A 275 -1.16 31.03 17.39
C THR A 275 -0.29 29.99 16.71
N VAL A 276 -0.31 28.73 17.16
CA VAL A 276 0.45 27.63 16.55
C VAL A 276 -0.01 27.39 15.11
N TYR A 277 -1.33 27.42 14.87
CA TYR A 277 -1.88 27.30 13.52
C TYR A 277 -1.40 28.43 12.59
N ARG A 278 -1.56 29.69 13.01
CA ARG A 278 -1.15 30.85 12.21
C ARG A 278 0.36 30.89 12.00
N HIS A 279 1.13 30.45 12.99
CA HIS A 279 2.59 30.33 12.87
C HIS A 279 2.97 29.41 11.72
N ALA A 280 2.31 28.25 11.53
CA ALA A 280 2.56 27.42 10.37
C ALA A 280 2.28 28.18 9.07
N GLU A 281 1.11 28.81 8.89
CA GLU A 281 0.79 29.56 7.66
C GLU A 281 1.84 30.63 7.29
N GLN A 282 2.47 31.22 8.30
CA GLN A 282 3.43 32.32 8.13
C GLN A 282 4.89 31.84 8.04
N HIS A 283 5.15 30.57 8.33
CA HIS A 283 6.51 30.08 8.43
C HIS A 283 7.13 29.82 7.04
N PRO A 284 8.38 30.25 6.76
CA PRO A 284 8.97 30.14 5.41
C PRO A 284 9.10 28.71 4.87
N PHE A 285 9.15 27.73 5.77
CA PHE A 285 9.23 26.30 5.42
C PHE A 285 7.88 25.59 5.45
N PHE A 286 6.77 26.30 5.63
CA PHE A 286 5.45 25.68 5.57
C PHE A 286 5.15 25.18 4.16
N SER A 287 4.59 23.98 4.09
CA SER A 287 4.21 23.36 2.82
C SER A 287 2.70 23.39 2.64
N HIS A 288 1.97 22.71 3.52
CA HIS A 288 0.52 22.62 3.48
C HIS A 288 -0.02 22.14 4.82
N PHE A 289 -1.32 22.26 5.00
CA PHE A 289 -2.02 21.54 6.04
C PHE A 289 -2.68 20.29 5.46
N TYR A 290 -2.75 19.27 6.29
CA TYR A 290 -3.70 18.19 6.13
C TYR A 290 -4.87 18.43 7.10
N PHE A 291 -6.10 18.31 6.63
CA PHE A 291 -7.28 18.67 7.40
C PHE A 291 -8.23 17.49 7.59
N GLY A 292 -8.92 17.44 8.73
CA GLY A 292 -10.07 16.56 8.94
C GLY A 292 -11.39 17.35 8.91
N GLU A 293 -12.34 16.93 8.07
CA GLU A 293 -13.65 17.59 7.82
C GLU A 293 -14.83 16.95 8.56
N SER A 294 -14.56 16.04 9.49
CA SER A 294 -15.60 15.34 10.26
C SER A 294 -16.19 16.20 11.39
N LYS A 295 -17.09 15.62 12.21
CA LYS A 295 -17.67 16.23 13.44
C LYS A 295 -16.64 16.95 14.33
N ASN A 296 -15.39 16.50 14.26
CA ASN A 296 -14.24 16.92 15.05
C ASN A 296 -13.17 17.46 14.11
N PRO A 297 -13.18 18.77 13.77
CA PRO A 297 -12.23 19.34 12.84
C PRO A 297 -10.80 19.23 13.37
N SER A 298 -9.84 19.01 12.48
CA SER A 298 -8.42 18.92 12.82
C SER A 298 -7.54 19.52 11.73
N ALA A 299 -6.32 19.90 12.12
CA ALA A 299 -5.30 20.38 11.19
C ALA A 299 -3.92 19.82 11.57
N THR A 300 -3.21 19.28 10.59
CA THR A 300 -1.83 18.80 10.72
C THR A 300 -0.93 19.61 9.82
N ALA A 301 0.08 20.27 10.39
CA ALA A 301 0.99 21.12 9.65
C ALA A 301 2.19 20.34 9.11
N TRP A 302 2.41 20.48 7.80
CA TRP A 302 3.56 19.93 7.09
C TRP A 302 4.55 21.01 6.73
N PHE A 303 5.83 20.72 6.92
CA PHE A 303 6.92 21.64 6.64
C PHE A 303 7.96 20.98 5.73
N ALA A 304 8.54 21.76 4.83
CA ALA A 304 9.70 21.40 4.03
C ALA A 304 10.95 21.35 4.92
N VAL A 305 11.65 20.21 4.90
CA VAL A 305 12.76 19.91 5.82
C VAL A 305 14.04 19.50 5.09
N GLY A 306 14.01 19.52 3.75
CA GLY A 306 15.12 19.24 2.83
C GLY A 306 14.72 19.61 1.40
N ASP A 307 15.57 19.32 0.42
CA ASP A 307 15.34 19.73 -0.97
C ASP A 307 14.09 19.08 -1.60
N ASP A 308 13.72 17.86 -1.15
CA ASP A 308 12.49 17.15 -1.58
C ASP A 308 11.77 16.43 -0.41
N GLU A 309 12.07 16.79 0.85
CA GLU A 309 11.48 16.15 2.03
C GLU A 309 10.51 17.07 2.77
N SER A 310 9.35 16.52 3.15
CA SER A 310 8.40 17.16 4.06
C SER A 310 8.09 16.28 5.26
N ALA A 311 7.78 16.92 6.39
CA ALA A 311 7.41 16.24 7.62
C ALA A 311 6.18 16.89 8.25
N ALA A 312 5.26 16.05 8.74
CA ALA A 312 4.24 16.48 9.68
C ALA A 312 4.93 16.81 11.00
N VAL A 313 4.90 18.08 11.42
CA VAL A 313 5.58 18.53 12.64
C VAL A 313 4.65 18.50 13.84
N TRP A 314 3.41 18.94 13.65
CA TRP A 314 2.40 18.96 14.70
C TRP A 314 0.99 18.78 14.15
N SER A 315 0.06 18.40 15.02
CA SER A 315 -1.36 18.25 14.71
C SER A 315 -2.23 18.86 15.82
N ILE A 316 -3.25 19.64 15.45
CA ILE A 316 -4.32 20.10 16.36
C ILE A 316 -5.52 19.21 16.12
N TYR A 317 -5.95 18.50 17.17
CA TYR A 317 -7.16 17.69 17.17
C TYR A 317 -8.18 18.32 18.11
N THR A 318 -9.42 18.36 17.68
CA THR A 318 -10.55 18.81 18.51
C THR A 318 -11.51 17.64 18.71
N ASP A 319 -12.15 17.56 19.87
CA ASP A 319 -13.32 16.70 20.09
C ASP A 319 -14.41 17.49 20.83
N ASP A 320 -15.53 16.86 21.18
CA ASP A 320 -16.64 17.54 21.90
C ASP A 320 -16.24 18.05 23.31
N LYS A 321 -15.09 17.64 23.85
CA LYS A 321 -14.69 17.84 25.25
C LYS A 321 -13.36 18.59 25.41
N LYS A 322 -12.47 18.56 24.43
CA LYS A 322 -11.14 19.17 24.49
C LYS A 322 -10.54 19.35 23.10
N SER A 323 -9.59 20.29 23.01
CA SER A 323 -8.62 20.32 21.91
C SER A 323 -7.22 20.02 22.43
N VAL A 324 -6.42 19.32 21.62
CA VAL A 324 -5.05 18.93 21.96
C VAL A 324 -4.09 19.27 20.83
N LEU A 325 -2.85 19.60 21.19
CA LEU A 325 -1.74 19.73 20.24
C LEU A 325 -0.84 18.50 20.35
N ALA A 326 -0.65 17.75 19.27
CA ALA A 326 0.29 16.64 19.21
C ALA A 326 1.57 17.05 18.48
N ILE A 327 2.73 16.68 19.02
CA ILE A 327 4.02 16.86 18.34
C ILE A 327 4.44 15.54 17.69
N ASN A 328 4.71 15.54 16.39
CA ASN A 328 4.77 14.34 15.56
C ASN A 328 6.20 13.77 15.42
N PHE A 329 6.88 13.47 16.55
CA PHE A 329 8.26 12.95 16.55
C PHE A 329 8.47 11.73 15.63
N GLN A 330 7.50 10.82 15.59
CA GLN A 330 7.55 9.65 14.70
C GLN A 330 7.72 10.04 13.23
N TRP A 331 6.97 11.03 12.77
CA TRP A 331 6.98 11.48 11.37
C TRP A 331 8.25 12.25 11.02
N MET A 332 8.87 12.89 12.01
CA MET A 332 10.12 13.62 11.85
C MET A 332 11.36 12.71 11.96
N ARG A 333 11.27 11.57 12.65
CA ARG A 333 12.39 10.65 12.87
C ARG A 333 12.93 10.05 11.59
N ASP A 334 12.04 9.68 10.68
CA ASP A 334 12.41 9.00 9.44
C ASP A 334 12.93 10.00 8.38
N ARG A 335 13.07 11.29 8.75
CA ARG A 335 13.66 12.34 7.93
C ARG A 335 15.09 12.63 8.38
N THR A 336 16.04 12.37 7.48
CA THR A 336 17.49 12.42 7.79
C THR A 336 17.92 13.80 8.30
N THR A 337 17.27 14.88 7.83
CA THR A 337 17.59 16.27 8.20
C THR A 337 17.10 16.66 9.59
N LEU A 338 16.06 16.01 10.11
CA LEU A 338 15.44 16.31 11.40
C LEU A 338 15.89 15.38 12.53
N ALA A 339 16.37 14.17 12.21
CA ALA A 339 16.75 13.17 13.22
C ALA A 339 17.70 13.73 14.31
N LYS A 340 18.67 14.58 13.95
CA LYS A 340 19.62 15.20 14.90
C LYS A 340 19.02 16.33 15.74
N ARG A 341 17.83 16.81 15.41
CA ARG A 341 17.14 17.95 16.04
C ARG A 341 15.99 17.53 16.96
N LEU A 342 15.61 16.25 16.93
CA LEU A 342 14.56 15.71 17.79
C LEU A 342 14.93 15.75 19.28
N ALA A 343 16.18 15.44 19.64
CA ALA A 343 16.62 15.53 21.03
C ALA A 343 16.54 16.95 21.60
N PRO A 344 17.06 18.00 20.92
CA PRO A 344 16.84 19.39 21.32
C PRO A 344 15.36 19.77 21.46
N LEU A 345 14.51 19.41 20.50
CA LEU A 345 13.07 19.68 20.56
C LEU A 345 12.44 19.04 21.81
N ALA A 346 12.73 17.76 22.07
CA ALA A 346 12.22 17.07 23.25
C ALA A 346 12.68 17.73 24.56
N ASN A 347 13.95 18.15 24.63
CA ASN A 347 14.51 18.82 25.80
C ASN A 347 13.83 20.17 26.05
N THR A 348 13.60 20.98 25.03
CA THR A 348 12.91 22.27 25.16
C THR A 348 11.47 22.08 25.64
N LEU A 349 10.73 21.12 25.06
CA LEU A 349 9.37 20.80 25.48
C LEU A 349 9.30 20.25 26.91
N SER A 350 10.35 19.58 27.41
CA SER A 350 10.38 19.02 28.77
C SER A 350 10.31 20.06 29.89
N SER A 351 10.51 21.35 29.56
CA SER A 351 10.31 22.48 30.48
C SER A 351 8.84 22.76 30.81
N LEU A 352 7.90 22.25 30.00
CA LEU A 352 6.48 22.45 30.20
C LEU A 352 5.90 21.46 31.24
N PRO A 353 4.85 21.86 31.97
CA PRO A 353 4.19 20.98 32.95
C PRO A 353 3.75 19.66 32.32
N GLY A 354 4.07 18.55 32.98
CA GLY A 354 3.71 17.19 32.55
C GLY A 354 4.63 16.56 31.50
N LEU A 355 5.68 17.25 31.03
CA LEU A 355 6.59 16.75 29.99
C LEU A 355 8.02 16.47 30.48
N ARG A 356 8.29 16.50 31.78
CA ARG A 356 9.64 16.34 32.34
C ARG A 356 10.37 15.07 31.86
N ASP A 357 9.66 13.95 31.77
CA ASP A 357 10.24 12.66 31.34
C ASP A 357 10.19 12.44 29.81
N LEU A 358 9.65 13.40 29.05
CA LEU A 358 9.46 13.28 27.60
C LEU A 358 10.74 12.91 26.83
N PRO A 359 11.94 13.50 27.10
CA PRO A 359 13.15 13.14 26.39
C PRO A 359 13.53 11.68 26.61
N ARG A 360 13.43 11.20 27.87
CA ARG A 360 13.75 9.82 28.24
C ARG A 360 12.79 8.84 27.57
N ASP A 361 11.50 9.16 27.60
CA ASP A 361 10.45 8.36 26.99
C ASP A 361 10.59 8.26 25.47
N LEU A 362 10.96 9.36 24.80
CA LEU A 362 11.17 9.38 23.36
C LEU A 362 12.41 8.57 22.98
N VAL A 363 13.52 8.70 23.70
CA VAL A 363 14.73 7.90 23.46
C VAL A 363 14.45 6.41 23.65
N ALA A 364 13.78 6.02 24.73
CA ALA A 364 13.45 4.62 25.02
C ALA A 364 12.57 3.97 23.93
N ARG A 365 11.79 4.79 23.22
CA ARG A 365 10.88 4.35 22.14
C ARG A 365 11.40 4.66 20.74
N ASN A 366 12.68 5.02 20.62
CA ASN A 366 13.29 5.46 19.36
C ASN A 366 12.40 6.46 18.60
N TYR A 367 11.92 7.49 19.31
CA TYR A 367 11.08 8.58 18.83
C TYR A 367 9.75 8.17 18.17
N MET A 368 9.27 6.92 18.35
CA MET A 368 7.99 6.44 17.77
C MET A 368 6.72 6.96 18.45
N ARG A 369 6.82 7.97 19.33
CA ARG A 369 5.68 8.47 20.11
C ARG A 369 5.25 9.84 19.61
N ARG A 370 3.94 10.11 19.69
CA ARG A 370 3.33 11.41 19.38
C ARG A 370 2.75 12.00 20.67
N PRO A 371 3.56 12.70 21.51
CA PRO A 371 3.06 13.29 22.74
C PRO A 371 1.94 14.30 22.44
N SER A 372 0.79 14.10 23.07
CA SER A 372 -0.32 15.05 23.05
C SER A 372 -0.21 15.98 24.25
N LEU A 373 -0.16 17.27 23.98
CA LEU A 373 -0.13 18.33 24.99
C LEU A 373 -1.55 18.57 25.45
N GLY A 374 -1.83 18.20 26.70
CA GLY A 374 -3.14 18.40 27.32
C GLY A 374 -3.31 19.80 27.88
N HIS A 375 -4.51 20.08 28.39
CA HIS A 375 -4.89 21.38 28.94
C HIS A 375 -3.87 21.95 29.95
N VAL A 376 -3.40 21.15 30.92
CA VAL A 376 -2.41 21.60 31.93
C VAL A 376 -1.12 22.12 31.29
N THR A 377 -0.64 21.47 30.23
CA THR A 377 0.56 21.89 29.50
C THR A 377 0.28 23.14 28.66
N LEU A 378 -0.86 23.17 27.96
CA LEU A 378 -1.23 24.27 27.05
C LEU A 378 -1.61 25.56 27.79
N SER A 379 -2.11 25.47 29.03
CA SER A 379 -2.45 26.64 29.86
C SER A 379 -1.24 27.25 30.57
N ALA A 380 -0.03 26.69 30.43
CA ALA A 380 1.14 27.25 31.10
C ALA A 380 1.53 28.61 30.46
N PRO A 381 1.88 29.65 31.25
CA PRO A 381 2.19 30.98 30.71
C PRO A 381 3.30 31.00 29.66
N SER A 382 4.26 30.08 29.76
CA SER A 382 5.38 29.94 28.81
C SER A 382 5.07 29.05 27.60
N ALA A 383 3.94 28.33 27.60
CA ALA A 383 3.66 27.27 26.61
C ALA A 383 3.70 27.79 25.17
N LYS A 384 3.04 28.93 24.91
CA LYS A 384 3.02 29.55 23.57
C LYS A 384 4.44 29.80 23.06
N HIS A 385 5.28 30.46 23.86
CA HIS A 385 6.65 30.82 23.48
C HIS A 385 7.53 29.57 23.31
N VAL A 386 7.44 28.62 24.23
CA VAL A 386 8.24 27.38 24.19
C VAL A 386 7.89 26.53 22.97
N ILE A 387 6.60 26.34 22.69
CA ILE A 387 6.14 25.51 21.57
C ILE A 387 6.56 26.14 20.24
N VAL A 388 6.19 27.40 20.00
CA VAL A 388 6.49 28.10 18.74
C VAL A 388 8.00 28.22 18.53
N GLY A 389 8.74 28.66 19.56
CA GLY A 389 10.19 28.79 19.49
C GLY A 389 10.90 27.46 19.23
N SER A 390 10.40 26.35 19.81
CA SER A 390 10.96 25.02 19.56
C SER A 390 10.71 24.51 18.13
N ILE A 391 9.57 24.87 17.53
CA ILE A 391 9.27 24.56 16.12
C ILE A 391 10.20 25.36 15.19
N ASP A 392 10.41 26.64 15.48
CA ASP A 392 11.37 27.46 14.72
C ASP A 392 12.79 26.87 14.81
N ASP A 393 13.26 26.55 16.01
CA ASP A 393 14.60 25.97 16.21
C ASP A 393 14.75 24.62 15.51
N LEU A 394 13.70 23.79 15.51
CA LEU A 394 13.65 22.53 14.76
C LEU A 394 13.82 22.79 13.26
N LEU A 395 13.11 23.77 12.70
CA LEU A 395 13.01 24.01 11.26
C LEU A 395 14.11 24.92 10.70
N ARG A 396 14.88 25.62 11.53
CA ARG A 396 16.00 26.46 11.07
C ARG A 396 17.01 25.66 10.26
N SER A 397 17.12 25.91 8.95
CA SER A 397 18.21 25.37 8.15
C SER A 397 19.55 26.00 8.61
N ARG A 398 20.58 25.19 8.93
CA ARG A 398 21.96 25.71 8.94
C ARG A 398 22.37 25.90 7.48
N LYS A 399 22.01 27.02 6.86
CA LYS A 399 22.84 27.57 5.78
C LYS A 399 24.18 27.93 6.41
N ARG A 400 25.17 27.04 6.35
CA ARG A 400 26.57 27.49 6.42
C ARG A 400 26.78 28.33 5.16
N ARG A 401 26.87 29.65 5.35
CA ARG A 401 27.44 30.55 4.35
C ARG A 401 28.84 30.03 4.02
N LEU A 402 29.03 29.55 2.79
CA LEU A 402 30.31 29.67 2.12
C LEU A 402 30.32 31.10 1.57
N LEU A 403 31.11 31.95 2.22
CA LEU A 403 31.79 33.06 1.55
C LEU A 403 33.01 32.49 0.85
#